data_AF-A0A6A9T1Z8-F1
#
_entry.id   AF-A0A6A9T1Z8-F1
#
_cell.length_a   1.000
_cell.length_b   1.000
_cell.length_c   1.000
_cell.angle_alpha   90.00
_cell.angle_beta   90.00
_cell.angle_gamma   90.00
#
_symmetry.space_group_name_H-M   'P 1'
#
loop_
_entity.id
_entity.type
_entity.pdbx_description
1 polymer ?
#
loop_
_entity_poly.entity_id
_entity_poly.type
_entity_poly.pdbx_seq_one_letter_code
_entity_poly.pdbx_strand_id
1 'polypeptide(L)' 'MSEGDPLPKAIATTYYNAGLTVDQLTVLVGATSAQRFRLLKADLEEDPLDLAGPDDIDIYEGDLTTVDTRADDDC' A
#
# COMPACT_ATOMS: atom_id res chain seq x y z
N MET A 1 -20.70 -11.68 0.59
CA MET A 1 -19.63 -10.67 0.58
C MET A 1 -20.30 -9.33 0.75
N SER A 2 -20.03 -8.60 1.84
CA SER A 2 -20.64 -7.27 2.00
C SER A 2 -20.13 -6.36 0.90
N GLU A 3 -21.05 -5.78 0.15
CA GLU A 3 -20.73 -4.65 -0.71
C GLU A 3 -20.20 -3.55 0.22
N GLY A 4 -18.92 -3.19 0.07
CA GLY A 4 -18.31 -2.14 0.87
C GLY A 4 -19.07 -0.82 0.74
N ASP A 5 -18.76 0.15 1.60
CA ASP A 5 -19.36 1.48 1.53
C ASP A 5 -19.34 2.04 0.09
N PRO A 6 -20.49 2.48 -0.47
CA PRO A 6 -20.58 2.96 -1.85
C PRO A 6 -19.68 4.18 -2.11
N LEU A 7 -19.35 4.98 -1.09
CA LEU A 7 -18.56 6.19 -1.26
C LEU A 7 -17.08 5.88 -1.60
N PRO A 8 -16.33 5.07 -0.83
CA PRO A 8 -14.98 4.62 -1.22
C PRO A 8 -14.93 3.95 -2.60
N LYS A 9 -15.93 3.14 -2.93
CA LYS A 9 -16.04 2.48 -4.24
C LYS A 9 -16.19 3.50 -5.38
N ALA A 10 -17.02 4.52 -5.20
CA ALA A 10 -17.22 5.58 -6.19
C ALA A 10 -15.95 6.43 -6.40
N ILE A 11 -15.25 6.80 -5.32
CA ILE A 11 -13.99 7.55 -5.39
C ILE A 11 -12.95 6.76 -6.19
N ALA A 12 -12.74 5.48 -5.84
CA ALA A 12 -11.81 4.59 -6.52
C ALA A 12 -12.13 4.46 -8.02
N THR A 13 -13.40 4.16 -8.35
CA THR A 13 -13.87 4.01 -9.72
C THR A 13 -13.61 5.28 -10.54
N THR A 14 -13.88 6.44 -9.97
CA THR A 14 -13.71 7.72 -10.67
C THR A 14 -12.23 8.04 -10.89
N TYR A 15 -11.37 7.80 -9.91
CA TYR A 15 -9.92 8.03 -10.03
C TYR A 15 -9.26 7.15 -11.10
N TYR A 16 -9.56 5.85 -11.11
CA TYR A 16 -8.97 4.95 -12.10
C TYR A 16 -9.43 5.27 -13.52
N ASN A 17 -10.69 5.71 -13.69
CA ASN A 17 -11.22 6.19 -14.98
C ASN A 17 -10.80 7.65 -15.31
N ALA A 18 -9.76 8.18 -14.67
CA ALA A 18 -9.20 9.52 -14.88
C ALA A 18 -10.18 10.70 -14.65
N GLY A 19 -11.26 10.47 -13.90
CA GLY A 19 -12.22 11.51 -13.53
C GLY A 19 -11.83 12.33 -12.29
N LEU A 20 -10.73 11.98 -11.61
CA LEU A 20 -10.18 12.73 -10.47
C LEU A 20 -8.68 12.98 -10.64
N THR A 21 -8.23 14.17 -10.25
CA THR A 21 -6.80 14.46 -10.09
C THR A 21 -6.25 13.89 -8.78
N VAL A 22 -4.92 13.79 -8.67
CA VAL A 22 -4.25 13.34 -7.43
C VAL A 22 -4.54 14.29 -6.26
N ASP A 23 -4.60 15.60 -6.51
CA ASP A 23 -4.93 16.60 -5.47
C ASP A 23 -6.35 16.40 -4.93
N GLN A 24 -7.32 16.19 -5.82
CA GLN A 24 -8.71 15.92 -5.44
C GLN A 24 -8.84 14.61 -4.65
N LEU A 25 -8.13 13.56 -5.10
CA LEU A 25 -8.09 12.29 -4.39
C LEU A 25 -7.52 12.46 -2.97
N THR A 26 -6.46 13.25 -2.82
CA THR A 26 -5.81 13.51 -1.52
C THR A 26 -6.76 14.18 -0.54
N VAL A 27 -7.60 15.12 -0.99
CA VAL A 27 -8.64 15.75 -0.15
C VAL A 27 -9.69 14.73 0.33
N LEU A 28 -10.03 13.74 -0.50
CA LEU A 28 -11.09 12.77 -0.21
C LEU A 28 -10.63 11.61 0.68
N VAL A 29 -9.41 11.11 0.49
CA VAL A 29 -8.92 9.88 1.17
C VAL A 29 -7.65 10.08 1.99
N GLY A 30 -7.08 11.29 2.00
CA GLY A 30 -5.81 11.60 2.64
C GLY A 30 -4.59 11.17 1.81
N ALA A 31 -3.42 11.71 2.16
CA ALA A 31 -2.18 11.55 1.40
C ALA A 31 -1.73 10.07 1.28
N THR A 32 -1.73 9.33 2.39
CA THR A 32 -1.29 7.92 2.40
C THR A 32 -2.18 7.05 1.51
N SER A 33 -3.51 7.22 1.59
CA SER A 33 -4.44 6.45 0.76
C SER A 33 -4.29 6.86 -0.71
N ALA A 34 -4.22 8.17 -1.01
CA ALA A 34 -4.04 8.66 -2.37
C ALA A 34 -2.75 8.14 -3.01
N GLN A 35 -1.65 8.07 -2.26
CA GLN A 35 -0.40 7.46 -2.71
C GLN A 35 -0.58 5.98 -3.09
N ARG A 36 -1.29 5.20 -2.26
CA ARG A 36 -1.57 3.78 -2.54
C ARG A 36 -2.41 3.60 -3.81
N PHE A 37 -3.46 4.43 -4.00
CA PHE A 37 -4.25 4.44 -5.23
C PHE A 37 -3.40 4.75 -6.47
N ARG A 38 -2.49 5.73 -6.36
CA ARG A 38 -1.61 6.12 -7.47
C ARG A 38 -0.61 5.04 -7.83
N LEU A 39 -0.01 4.38 -6.83
CA LEU A 39 0.90 3.25 -7.05
C LEU A 39 0.18 2.06 -7.69
N LEU A 40 -1.01 1.72 -7.21
CA LEU A 40 -1.81 0.65 -7.80
C LEU A 40 -2.25 0.99 -9.23
N LYS A 41 -2.58 2.25 -9.52
CA LYS A 41 -2.88 2.67 -10.89
C LYS A 41 -1.69 2.45 -11.82
N ALA A 42 -0.49 2.91 -11.41
CA ALA A 42 0.72 2.73 -12.20
C ALA A 42 1.04 1.24 -12.44
N ASP A 43 0.90 0.41 -11.40
CA ASP A 43 1.06 -1.05 -11.51
C ASP A 43 0.09 -1.67 -12.54
N LEU A 44 -1.19 -1.27 -12.49
CA LEU A 44 -2.22 -1.74 -13.44
C LEU A 44 -2.01 -1.26 -14.87
N GLU A 45 -1.40 -0.09 -15.05
CA GLU A 45 -1.09 0.52 -16.35
C GLU A 45 0.31 0.11 -16.88
N GLU A 46 1.02 -0.77 -16.16
CA GLU A 46 2.41 -1.17 -16.45
C GLU A 46 3.40 0.01 -16.46
N ASP A 47 3.06 1.09 -15.76
CA ASP A 47 3.88 2.28 -15.64
C ASP A 47 4.91 2.13 -14.50
N PRO A 48 6.09 2.77 -14.62
CA PRO A 48 7.09 2.78 -13.55
C PRO A 48 6.54 3.35 -12.24
N LEU A 49 6.81 2.64 -11.14
CA LEU A 49 6.43 3.11 -9.81
C LEU A 49 7.33 4.28 -9.39
N ASP A 50 6.70 5.43 -9.13
CA ASP A 50 7.34 6.61 -8.53
C ASP A 50 7.54 6.40 -7.03
N LEU A 51 8.50 5.53 -6.71
CA LEU A 51 8.99 5.22 -5.38
C LEU A 51 10.47 5.57 -5.30
N ALA A 52 10.86 6.20 -4.20
CA ALA A 52 12.27 6.32 -3.89
C ALA A 52 12.89 4.92 -3.73
N GLY A 53 14.13 4.76 -4.20
CA GLY A 53 14.90 3.57 -3.88
C GLY A 53 15.05 3.43 -2.36
N PRO A 54 15.18 2.20 -1.85
CA PRO A 54 15.46 1.99 -0.44
C PRO A 54 16.79 2.65 -0.06
N ASP A 55 16.85 3.21 1.15
CA ASP A 55 18.11 3.61 1.74
C ASP A 55 18.95 2.35 2.05
N ASP A 56 20.27 2.45 1.93
CA ASP A 56 21.22 1.38 2.26
C ASP A 56 21.41 1.32 3.80
N ILE A 57 20.34 0.96 4.50
CA ILE A 57 20.28 0.85 5.96
C ILE A 57 20.11 -0.63 6.31
N ASP A 58 21.01 -1.16 7.14
CA ASP A 58 20.83 -2.48 7.74
C ASP A 58 19.75 -2.39 8.84
N ILE A 59 18.50 -2.68 8.49
CA ILE A 59 17.38 -2.69 9.42
C ILE A 59 17.47 -3.80 10.47
N TYR A 60 18.43 -4.73 10.33
CA TYR A 60 18.70 -5.82 11.25
C TYR A 60 19.95 -5.55 12.11
N GLU A 61 20.54 -4.36 12.03
CA GLU A 61 21.60 -3.95 12.94
C GLU A 61 21.04 -3.87 14.37
N GLY A 62 21.53 -4.73 15.27
CA GLY A 62 21.11 -4.75 16.67
C GLY A 62 21.17 -6.13 17.32
N ASP A 63 20.66 -6.21 18.54
CA ASP A 63 20.50 -7.49 19.24
C ASP A 63 19.29 -8.23 18.67
N LEU A 64 19.54 -9.13 17.71
CA LEU A 64 18.52 -9.91 17.04
C LEU A 64 18.01 -11.00 17.98
N THR A 65 16.73 -10.92 18.34
CA THR A 65 16.06 -12.03 19.02
C THR A 65 15.79 -13.15 18.02
N THR A 66 16.60 -14.19 18.04
CA THR A 66 16.33 -15.43 17.30
C THR A 66 15.17 -16.17 17.97
N VAL A 67 14.13 -16.51 17.21
CA VAL A 67 13.06 -17.39 17.68
C VAL A 67 13.62 -18.81 17.82
N ASP A 68 13.46 -19.43 18.99
CA ASP A 68 13.74 -20.87 19.14
C ASP A 68 12.66 -21.66 18.38
N THR A 69 13.07 -22.35 17.32
CA THR A 69 12.19 -23.16 16.47
C THR A 69 12.04 -24.59 16.97
N ARG A 70 12.60 -24.93 18.14
CA ARG A 70 12.27 -26.21 18.79
C ARG A 70 10.81 -26.15 19.21
N ALA A 71 9.96 -26.79 18.42
CA ALA A 71 8.73 -27.33 18.96
C ALA A 71 9.15 -28.20 20.15
N ASP A 72 8.60 -27.94 21.33
CA ASP A 72 8.62 -28.91 22.41
C ASP A 72 8.00 -30.19 21.84
N ASP A 73 8.86 -31.08 21.36
CA ASP A 73 8.55 -32.46 20.99
C ASP A 73 8.35 -33.22 22.31
N ASP A 74 7.31 -32.83 23.05
CA ASP A 74 6.81 -33.55 24.21
C ASP A 74 5.89 -34.65 23.67
N CYS A 75 6.54 -35.73 23.22
CA CYS A 75 5.93 -37.04 22.96
C CYS A 75 5.75 -37.82 24.27
#